data_AF-A0A239FFM1-F1
#
_entry.id   AF-A0A239FFM1-F1
#
_cell.length_a   1.000
_cell.length_b   1.000
_cell.length_c   1.000
_cell.angle_alpha   90.00
_cell.angle_beta   90.00
_cell.angle_gamma   90.00
#
_symmetry.space_group_name_H-M   'P 1'
#
loop_
_entity.id
_entity.type
_entity.pdbx_description
1 polymer ?
#
loop_
_entity_poly.entity_id
_entity_poly.type
_entity_poly.pdbx_seq_one_letter_code
_entity_poly.pdbx_strand_id
1 'polypeptide(L)'
;MDWALTQNNLAGALGDQGERTEGPEGAALLVQAVNAYCAALEVLTREAHPVHWAQTQENLAMTEEAIAGHDTCSDAAPHLRAALDHVTAALQVYDPEHMPYDFGTATKLKTRLKEKLAALKTP
;
A
#
# COMPACT_ATOMS: atom_id res chain seq x y z
N MET A 1 -18.26 -2.82 10.77
CA MET A 1 -17.73 -1.99 9.67
C MET A 1 -16.88 -0.85 10.22
N ASP A 2 -17.39 -0.07 11.17
CA ASP A 2 -16.73 1.12 11.75
C ASP A 2 -15.30 0.86 12.26
N TRP A 3 -15.06 -0.28 12.92
CA TRP A 3 -13.73 -0.65 13.39
C TRP A 3 -12.72 -0.81 12.25
N ALA A 4 -13.10 -1.46 11.15
CA ALA A 4 -12.17 -1.72 10.04
C ALA A 4 -11.81 -0.43 9.27
N LEU A 5 -12.78 0.48 9.11
CA LEU A 5 -12.50 1.81 8.56
C LEU A 5 -11.61 2.64 9.49
N THR A 6 -11.80 2.48 10.80
CA THR A 6 -10.92 3.13 11.80
C THR A 6 -9.50 2.58 11.72
N GLN A 7 -9.33 1.25 11.61
CA GLN A 7 -8.02 0.63 11.41
C GLN A 7 -7.36 1.09 10.10
N ASN A 8 -8.11 1.18 9.01
CA ASN A 8 -7.63 1.70 7.73
C ASN A 8 -7.13 3.15 7.87
N ASN A 9 -7.86 4.02 8.57
CA ASN A 9 -7.45 5.40 8.77
C ASN A 9 -6.23 5.54 9.71
N LEU A 10 -6.19 4.73 10.77
CA LEU A 10 -5.03 4.64 11.66
C LEU A 10 -3.79 4.20 10.88
N ALA A 11 -3.92 3.19 10.03
CA ALA A 11 -2.84 2.69 9.19
C ALA A 11 -2.32 3.79 8.25
N GLY A 12 -3.21 4.60 7.66
CA GLY A 12 -2.82 5.76 6.83
C GLY A 12 -1.96 6.76 7.61
N ALA A 13 -2.41 7.15 8.80
CA ALA A 13 -1.67 8.09 9.65
C ALA A 13 -0.31 7.52 10.10
N LEU A 14 -0.24 6.23 10.44
CA LEU A 14 0.99 5.55 10.80
C LEU A 14 1.96 5.47 9.62
N GLY A 15 1.46 5.17 8.41
CA GLY A 15 2.26 5.10 7.20
C GLY A 15 2.87 6.46 6.86
N ASP A 16 2.05 7.50 6.90
CA ASP A 16 2.47 8.89 6.72
C ASP A 16 3.54 9.32 7.73
N GLN A 17 3.35 8.99 9.01
CA GLN A 17 4.32 9.35 10.04
C GLN A 17 5.62 8.56 9.88
N GLY A 18 5.52 7.27 9.56
CA GLY A 18 6.65 6.39 9.33
C GLY A 18 7.54 6.86 8.19
N GLU A 19 6.96 7.25 7.05
CA GLU A 19 7.71 7.78 5.89
C GLU A 19 8.52 9.05 6.24
N ARG A 20 8.06 9.84 7.21
CA ARG A 20 8.69 11.11 7.62
C ARG A 20 9.65 10.98 8.80
N THR A 21 9.76 9.78 9.38
CA THR A 21 10.58 9.52 10.56
C THR A 21 11.74 8.63 10.16
N GLU A 22 12.98 9.07 10.32
CA GLU A 22 14.15 8.21 10.00
C GLU A 22 14.34 7.11 11.05
N GLY A 23 15.14 6.11 10.70
CA GLY A 23 15.63 5.12 11.65
C GLY A 23 14.59 4.09 12.09
N PRO A 24 14.92 3.29 13.13
CA PRO A 24 14.11 2.16 13.56
C PRO A 24 12.67 2.51 13.95
N GLU A 25 12.45 3.72 14.49
CA GLU A 25 11.13 4.21 14.89
C GLU A 25 10.22 4.40 13.67
N GLY A 26 10.71 5.00 12.59
CA GLY A 26 9.97 5.15 11.33
C GLY A 26 9.61 3.81 10.72
N ALA A 27 10.58 2.90 10.66
CA ALA A 27 10.36 1.53 10.20
C ALA A 27 9.29 0.80 11.02
N ALA A 28 9.30 0.96 12.35
CA ALA A 28 8.31 0.36 13.22
C ALA A 28 6.90 0.93 13.01
N LEU A 29 6.77 2.21 12.66
CA LEU A 29 5.47 2.82 12.31
C LEU A 29 4.93 2.27 10.99
N LEU A 30 5.78 2.12 9.97
CA LEU A 30 5.40 1.54 8.69
C LEU A 30 4.93 0.09 8.84
N VAL A 31 5.62 -0.72 9.66
CA VAL A 31 5.21 -2.09 9.97
C VAL A 31 3.85 -2.13 10.69
N GLN A 32 3.59 -1.19 11.61
CA GLN A 32 2.29 -1.08 12.26
C GLN A 32 1.18 -0.69 11.28
N ALA A 33 1.45 0.19 10.31
CA ALA A 33 0.53 0.55 9.25
C ALA A 33 0.14 -0.68 8.41
N VAL A 34 1.13 -1.47 7.97
CA VAL A 34 0.89 -2.75 7.25
C VAL A 34 -0.03 -3.66 8.06
N ASN A 35 0.26 -3.87 9.34
CA ASN A 35 -0.55 -4.75 10.19
C ASN A 35 -1.99 -4.25 10.35
N ALA A 36 -2.20 -2.94 10.51
CA ALA A 36 -3.52 -2.34 10.66
C ALA A 36 -4.34 -2.42 9.35
N TYR A 37 -3.72 -2.24 8.18
CA TYR A 37 -4.38 -2.48 6.89
C TYR A 37 -4.74 -3.95 6.70
N CYS A 38 -3.83 -4.89 7.01
CA CYS A 38 -4.12 -6.32 6.95
C CYS A 38 -5.32 -6.70 7.85
N ALA A 39 -5.37 -6.16 9.07
CA ALA A 39 -6.50 -6.36 9.98
C ALA A 39 -7.81 -5.77 9.43
N ALA A 40 -7.76 -4.61 8.78
CA ALA A 40 -8.92 -4.02 8.12
C ALA A 40 -9.44 -4.90 6.97
N LEU A 41 -8.54 -5.51 6.19
CA LEU A 41 -8.86 -6.41 5.06
C LEU A 41 -9.53 -7.73 5.48
N GLU A 42 -9.41 -8.15 6.74
CA GLU A 42 -10.18 -9.31 7.26
C GLU A 42 -11.69 -9.04 7.29
N VAL A 43 -12.08 -7.76 7.38
CA VAL A 43 -13.49 -7.33 7.44
C VAL A 43 -13.93 -6.68 6.12
N LEU A 44 -13.07 -5.83 5.55
CA LEU A 44 -13.30 -5.17 4.27
C LEU A 44 -12.93 -6.13 3.15
N THR A 45 -13.71 -7.18 2.94
CA THR A 45 -13.47 -8.13 1.84
C THR A 45 -13.90 -7.56 0.50
N ARG A 46 -13.36 -8.10 -0.59
CA ARG A 46 -13.71 -7.70 -1.95
C ARG A 46 -15.21 -7.88 -2.24
N GLU A 47 -15.81 -8.96 -1.73
CA GLU A 47 -17.20 -9.30 -2.01
C GLU A 47 -18.17 -8.40 -1.23
N ALA A 48 -17.87 -8.13 0.04
CA ALA A 48 -18.74 -7.35 0.90
C ALA A 48 -18.55 -5.84 0.74
N HIS A 49 -17.31 -5.41 0.47
CA HIS A 49 -16.92 -3.99 0.44
C HIS A 49 -15.90 -3.72 -0.67
N PRO A 50 -16.24 -3.94 -1.96
CA PRO A 50 -15.27 -3.94 -3.06
C PRO A 50 -14.43 -2.66 -3.14
N VAL A 51 -15.07 -1.50 -3.02
CA VAL A 51 -14.38 -0.20 -3.12
C VAL A 51 -13.45 0.04 -1.93
N HIS A 52 -13.92 -0.19 -0.70
CA HIS A 52 -13.07 -0.03 0.48
C HIS A 52 -11.92 -1.04 0.50
N TRP A 53 -12.17 -2.29 0.09
CA TRP A 53 -11.10 -3.28 -0.08
C TRP A 53 -10.04 -2.79 -1.07
N ALA A 54 -10.44 -2.26 -2.22
CA ALA A 54 -9.51 -1.74 -3.22
C ALA A 54 -8.69 -0.55 -2.72
N GLN A 55 -9.33 0.39 -2.02
CA GLN A 55 -8.65 1.53 -1.39
C GLN A 55 -7.64 1.08 -0.33
N THR A 56 -8.02 0.11 0.51
CA THR A 56 -7.11 -0.47 1.50
C THR A 56 -5.92 -1.17 0.84
N GLN A 57 -6.14 -1.89 -0.26
CA GLN A 57 -5.06 -2.51 -1.05
C GLN A 57 -4.12 -1.46 -1.65
N GLU A 58 -4.64 -0.39 -2.25
CA GLU A 58 -3.82 0.70 -2.80
C GLU A 58 -2.97 1.39 -1.71
N ASN A 59 -3.55 1.65 -0.55
CA ASN A 59 -2.82 2.24 0.58
C ASN A 59 -1.75 1.30 1.14
N LEU A 60 -2.03 0.00 1.20
CA LEU A 60 -1.04 -0.99 1.59
C LEU A 60 0.12 -1.03 0.58
N ALA A 61 -0.16 -0.89 -0.72
CA ALA A 61 0.88 -0.77 -1.74
C ALA A 61 1.77 0.47 -1.55
N MET A 62 1.19 1.63 -1.20
CA MET A 62 1.97 2.83 -0.90
C MET A 62 2.83 2.66 0.36
N THR A 63 2.32 1.97 1.38
CA THR A 63 3.06 1.71 2.63
C THR A 63 4.24 0.78 2.40
N GLU A 64 4.04 -0.28 1.61
CA GLU A 64 5.12 -1.18 1.20
C GLU A 64 6.19 -0.46 0.36
N GLU A 65 5.77 0.49 -0.50
CA GLU A 65 6.73 1.35 -1.21
C GLU A 65 7.52 2.26 -0.27
N ALA A 66 6.87 2.83 0.74
CA ALA A 66 7.54 3.65 1.75
C ALA A 66 8.57 2.82 2.53
N ILE A 67 8.26 1.58 2.90
CA ILE A 67 9.22 0.66 3.52
C ILE A 67 10.40 0.43 2.58
N ALA A 68 10.15 0.12 1.31
CA ALA A 68 11.21 -0.11 0.32
C ALA A 68 12.15 1.09 0.13
N GLY A 69 11.67 2.31 0.36
CA GLY A 69 12.43 3.56 0.26
C GLY A 69 13.02 4.06 1.57
N HIS A 70 12.73 3.41 2.69
CA HIS A 70 13.14 3.84 4.03
C HIS A 70 14.65 3.67 4.25
N ASP A 71 15.28 4.54 5.05
CA ASP A 71 16.73 4.54 5.31
C ASP A 71 17.24 3.23 5.96
N THR A 72 16.37 2.58 6.72
CA THR A 72 16.65 1.29 7.36
C THR A 72 16.40 0.07 6.47
N CYS A 73 15.86 0.22 5.27
CA CYS A 73 15.48 -0.91 4.41
C CYS A 73 16.70 -1.51 3.72
N SER A 74 17.09 -2.72 4.14
CA SER A 74 18.23 -3.44 3.55
C SER A 74 17.89 -4.23 2.27
N ASP A 75 16.62 -4.60 2.08
CA ASP A 75 16.16 -5.31 0.87
C ASP A 75 14.79 -4.79 0.43
N ALA A 76 14.80 -3.93 -0.58
CA ALA A 76 13.61 -3.30 -1.13
C ALA A 76 12.77 -4.24 -2.02
N ALA A 77 13.35 -5.31 -2.57
CA ALA A 77 12.68 -6.10 -3.61
C ALA A 77 11.42 -6.85 -3.14
N PRO A 78 11.37 -7.46 -1.94
CA PRO A 78 10.16 -8.07 -1.40
C PRO A 78 9.01 -7.06 -1.24
N HIS A 79 9.31 -5.90 -0.67
CA HIS A 79 8.34 -4.83 -0.43
C HIS A 79 7.77 -4.26 -1.74
N LEU A 80 8.63 -3.98 -2.73
CA LEU A 80 8.16 -3.53 -4.05
C LEU A 80 7.30 -4.58 -4.77
N ARG A 81 7.58 -5.88 -4.56
CA ARG A 81 6.76 -6.95 -5.13
C ARG A 81 5.40 -7.06 -4.42
N ALA A 82 5.38 -6.98 -3.09
CA ALA A 82 4.13 -6.92 -2.33
C ALA A 82 3.27 -5.71 -2.75
N ALA A 83 3.89 -4.53 -2.89
CA ALA A 83 3.21 -3.34 -3.39
C ALA A 83 2.59 -3.54 -4.78
N LEU A 84 3.31 -4.21 -5.69
CA LEU A 84 2.79 -4.54 -7.03
C LEU A 84 1.59 -5.49 -6.98
N ASP A 85 1.60 -6.46 -6.08
CA ASP A 85 0.50 -7.40 -5.90
C ASP A 85 -0.74 -6.66 -5.37
N HIS A 86 -0.57 -5.81 -4.36
CA HIS A 86 -1.65 -5.01 -3.77
C HIS A 86 -2.28 -4.00 -4.75
N VAL A 87 -1.47 -3.19 -5.47
CA VAL A 87 -2.03 -2.26 -6.47
C VAL A 87 -2.67 -3.00 -7.65
N THR A 88 -2.17 -4.19 -7.98
CA THR A 88 -2.80 -5.04 -9.00
C THR A 88 -4.15 -5.58 -8.52
N ALA A 89 -4.28 -5.88 -7.24
CA ALA A 89 -5.54 -6.28 -6.63
C ALA A 89 -6.57 -5.14 -6.66
N ALA A 90 -6.18 -3.92 -6.28
CA ALA A 90 -7.03 -2.72 -6.33
C ALA A 90 -7.58 -2.45 -7.75
N LEU A 91 -6.72 -2.59 -8.77
CA LEU A 91 -7.09 -2.44 -10.19
C LEU A 91 -8.09 -3.49 -10.71
N GLN A 92 -8.41 -4.54 -9.93
CA GLN A 92 -9.48 -5.48 -10.29
C GLN A 92 -10.88 -4.95 -9.90
N VAL A 93 -10.95 -3.85 -9.17
CA VAL A 93 -12.19 -3.18 -8.76
C VAL A 93 -12.30 -1.80 -9.38
N TYR A 94 -11.20 -1.05 -9.44
CA TYR A 94 -11.20 0.28 -10.06
C TYR A 94 -11.52 0.16 -11.54
N ASP A 95 -12.66 0.73 -11.91
CA ASP A 95 -13.16 0.75 -13.27
C ASP A 95 -12.80 2.10 -13.92
N PRO A 96 -12.17 2.13 -15.10
CA PRO A 96 -11.74 3.39 -15.72
C PRO A 96 -12.91 4.27 -16.20
N GLU A 97 -14.12 3.72 -16.37
CA GLU A 97 -15.30 4.50 -16.79
C GLU A 97 -15.96 5.21 -15.61
N HIS A 98 -16.10 4.51 -14.47
CA HIS A 98 -16.80 5.02 -13.30
C HIS A 98 -15.89 5.53 -12.17
N MET A 99 -14.63 5.06 -12.15
CA MET A 99 -13.60 5.41 -11.15
C MET A 99 -12.30 5.86 -11.86
N PRO A 100 -12.35 6.84 -12.78
CA PRO A 100 -11.17 7.23 -13.56
C PRO A 100 -10.04 7.82 -12.72
N TYR A 101 -10.38 8.44 -11.58
CA TYR A 101 -9.40 8.96 -10.63
C TYR A 101 -8.59 7.83 -9.99
N ASP A 102 -9.27 6.91 -9.29
CA ASP A 102 -8.62 5.80 -8.57
C ASP A 102 -7.89 4.85 -9.53
N PHE A 103 -8.48 4.59 -10.69
CA PHE A 103 -7.81 3.81 -11.73
C PHE A 103 -6.51 4.49 -12.20
N GLY A 104 -6.55 5.81 -12.38
CA GLY A 104 -5.42 6.61 -12.82
C GLY A 104 -4.28 6.67 -11.79
N THR A 105 -4.60 6.83 -10.50
CA THR A 105 -3.61 6.82 -9.43
C THR A 105 -2.96 5.45 -9.29
N ALA A 106 -3.76 4.39 -9.22
CA ALA A 106 -3.29 3.01 -9.08
C ALA A 106 -2.43 2.57 -10.28
N THR A 107 -2.79 2.99 -11.51
CA THR A 107 -1.98 2.68 -12.70
C THR A 107 -0.61 3.39 -12.66
N LYS A 108 -0.56 4.66 -12.23
CA LYS A 108 0.69 5.39 -12.07
C LYS A 108 1.58 4.75 -10.99
N LEU A 109 0.99 4.40 -9.86
CA LEU A 109 1.67 3.69 -8.77
C LEU A 109 2.27 2.37 -9.28
N LYS A 110 1.47 1.55 -9.98
CA LYS A 110 1.93 0.28 -10.57
C LYS A 110 3.11 0.46 -11.53
N THR A 111 3.09 1.49 -12.37
CA THR A 111 4.21 1.79 -13.29
C THR A 111 5.47 2.16 -12.51
N ARG A 112 5.36 3.09 -11.55
CA ARG A 112 6.47 3.51 -10.68
C ARG A 112 7.11 2.33 -9.95
N LEU A 113 6.30 1.43 -9.41
CA LEU A 113 6.78 0.24 -8.68
C LEU A 113 7.53 -0.73 -9.60
N LYS A 114 7.06 -0.93 -10.85
CA LYS A 114 7.77 -1.76 -11.84
C LYS A 114 9.13 -1.18 -12.20
N GLU A 115 9.20 0.14 -12.37
CA GLU A 115 10.44 0.85 -12.69
C GLU A 115 11.45 0.72 -11.55
N LYS A 116 11.03 0.96 -10.30
CA LYS A 116 11.86 0.76 -9.11
C LYS A 116 12.38 -0.67 -9.01
N LEU A 117 11.52 -1.67 -9.20
CA LEU A 117 11.91 -3.08 -9.13
C LEU A 117 12.87 -3.49 -10.27
N ALA A 118 12.71 -2.92 -11.46
CA ALA A 118 13.63 -3.14 -12.57
C ALA A 118 15.02 -2.51 -12.30
N ALA A 119 15.04 -1.31 -11.70
CA ALA A 119 16.28 -0.62 -11.35
C ALA A 119 17.15 -1.44 -10.38
N LEU A 120 16.55 -2.15 -9.42
CA LEU A 120 17.26 -3.04 -8.48
C LEU A 120 17.96 -4.24 -9.16
N LYS A 121 17.56 -4.61 -10.38
CA LYS A 121 18.12 -5.75 -11.13
C LYS A 121 19.24 -5.33 -12.08
N THR A 122 19.55 -4.03 -12.15
CA THR A 122 20.62 -3.53 -13.01
C THR A 122 21.93 -3.63 -12.21
N PRO A 123 22.94 -4.35 -12.72
CA PRO A 123 24.22 -4.56 -12.04
C PRO A 123 25.07 -3.29 -11.94
#